data_AF-A0A136LV23-F1
#
_entry.id   AF-A0A136LV23-F1
#
_cell.length_a   1.000
_cell.length_b   1.000
_cell.length_c   1.000
_cell.angle_alpha   90.00
_cell.angle_beta   90.00
_cell.angle_gamma   90.00
#
_symmetry.space_group_name_H-M   'P 1'
#
loop_
_entity.id
_entity.type
_entity.pdbx_description
1 polymer ?
#
loop_
_entity_poly.entity_id
_entity_poly.type
_entity_poly.pdbx_seq_one_letter_code
_entity_poly.pdbx_strand_id
1 'polypeptide(L)'
;MGYTSLFFRERDLTPGQAEETAAAVLQNFGYTRFDPFSGIPGRAYPQTTKLFIAPPLAGWVRVLAEAINDDIVLALSEKAGLVYARLEGSQGSIDAWRDRAHLDLQADYGITAEKITVIQPPPKASGDWMDALPDEIKAMQKHPQQAAKMIDRLSGSLLAKAGGGDQREQAMALLSSDAEADWSSAAGKTILSTLAALGIQNGISPDFATLRDAYALHARRKRRPGAKLLPGDENTLESVPNALQYLPVYAGKG
;
A
#
# COMPACT_ATOMS: atom_id res chain seq x y z
N MET A 1 -7.43 -1.71 0.73
CA MET A 1 -6.07 -1.50 1.29
C MET A 1 -5.68 -0.04 1.09
N GLY A 2 -5.31 0.66 2.17
CA GLY A 2 -4.87 2.04 2.09
C GLY A 2 -3.52 2.21 1.38
N TYR A 3 -3.21 3.43 0.99
CA TYR A 3 -1.91 3.83 0.47
C TYR A 3 -1.03 4.35 1.61
N THR A 4 0.19 3.81 1.74
CA THR A 4 1.21 4.31 2.66
C THR A 4 2.56 4.34 1.97
N SER A 5 3.23 5.48 1.96
CA SER A 5 4.58 5.60 1.40
C SER A 5 5.40 6.68 2.10
N LEU A 6 6.70 6.41 2.26
CA LEU A 6 7.69 7.39 2.67
C LEU A 6 8.58 7.75 1.48
N PHE A 7 9.08 8.97 1.43
CA PHE A 7 9.97 9.46 0.39
C PHE A 7 11.18 10.13 1.02
N PHE A 8 12.36 9.61 0.70
CA PHE A 8 13.64 10.21 1.08
C PHE A 8 14.28 10.85 -0.15
N ARG A 9 15.04 11.93 0.04
CA ARG A 9 15.88 12.43 -1.06
C ARG A 9 16.98 11.41 -1.33
N GLU A 10 17.19 11.07 -2.60
CA GLU A 10 18.20 10.10 -3.02
C GLU A 10 19.62 10.50 -2.59
N ARG A 11 19.91 11.81 -2.58
CA ARG A 11 21.18 12.36 -2.09
C ARG A 11 21.42 12.16 -0.59
N ASP A 12 20.35 11.94 0.18
CA ASP A 12 20.41 11.74 1.64
C ASP A 12 20.45 10.23 1.95
N LEU A 13 19.64 9.43 1.24
CA LEU A 13 19.64 7.97 1.30
C LEU A 13 19.44 7.36 -0.09
N THR A 14 20.44 6.62 -0.57
CA THR A 14 20.29 5.74 -1.75
C THR A 14 19.37 4.55 -1.42
N PRO A 15 18.82 3.81 -2.41
CA PRO A 15 17.95 2.68 -2.15
C PRO A 15 18.56 1.60 -1.25
N GLY A 16 19.83 1.27 -1.44
CA GLY A 16 20.53 0.31 -0.57
C GLY A 16 20.67 0.82 0.86
N GLN A 17 21.03 2.10 1.03
CA GLN A 17 21.11 2.72 2.35
C GLN A 17 19.74 2.82 3.03
N ALA A 18 18.68 3.11 2.27
CA ALA A 18 17.31 3.13 2.80
C ALA A 18 16.87 1.72 3.25
N GLU A 19 17.24 0.68 2.52
CA GLU A 19 17.00 -0.72 2.88
C GLU A 19 17.70 -1.10 4.19
N GLU A 20 19.00 -0.84 4.28
CA GLU A 20 19.80 -1.10 5.48
C GLU A 20 19.29 -0.29 6.68
N THR A 21 18.97 0.98 6.47
CA THR A 21 18.46 1.89 7.50
C THR A 21 17.10 1.42 8.03
N ALA A 22 16.18 1.06 7.14
CA ALA A 22 14.87 0.53 7.54
C ALA A 22 15.01 -0.78 8.32
N ALA A 23 15.88 -1.69 7.87
CA ALA A 23 16.15 -2.94 8.58
C ALA A 23 16.73 -2.68 9.97
N ALA A 24 17.71 -1.77 10.10
CA ALA A 24 18.33 -1.43 11.37
C ALA A 24 17.35 -0.76 12.35
N VAL A 25 16.50 0.16 11.86
CA VAL A 25 15.45 0.77 12.69
C VAL A 25 14.47 -0.30 13.17
N LEU A 26 13.97 -1.17 12.29
CA LEU A 26 13.08 -2.26 12.68
C LEU A 26 13.70 -3.18 13.73
N GLN A 27 14.99 -3.51 13.57
CA GLN A 27 15.73 -4.31 14.55
C GLN A 27 15.81 -3.65 15.93
N ASN A 28 16.04 -2.33 15.98
CA ASN A 28 16.05 -1.57 17.24
C ASN A 28 14.67 -1.58 17.94
N PHE A 29 13.59 -1.72 17.18
CA PHE A 29 12.23 -1.90 17.72
C PHE A 29 11.90 -3.35 18.09
N GLY A 30 12.86 -4.27 17.98
CA GLY A 30 12.73 -5.69 18.34
C GLY A 30 12.16 -6.55 17.22
N TYR A 31 12.09 -6.06 15.99
CA TYR A 31 11.69 -6.88 14.84
C TYR A 31 12.87 -7.73 14.34
N THR A 32 12.56 -8.93 13.86
CA THR A 32 13.50 -9.84 13.22
C THR A 32 13.23 -9.88 11.72
N ARG A 33 14.25 -9.64 10.90
CA ARG A 33 14.13 -9.70 9.44
C ARG A 33 13.86 -11.13 8.97
N PHE A 34 13.01 -11.28 7.96
CA PHE A 34 12.77 -12.55 7.27
C PHE A 34 12.52 -12.31 5.77
N ASP A 35 12.67 -13.36 4.96
CA ASP A 35 12.35 -13.32 3.52
C ASP A 35 11.11 -14.18 3.22
N PRO A 36 9.93 -13.58 2.97
CA PRO A 36 8.72 -14.33 2.62
C PRO A 36 8.80 -14.94 1.23
N PHE A 37 9.72 -14.48 0.38
CA PHE A 37 9.87 -14.94 -0.99
C PHE A 37 10.86 -16.10 -1.11
N SER A 38 11.55 -16.48 -0.02
CA SER A 38 12.53 -17.58 0.03
C SER A 38 11.96 -18.96 -0.32
N GLY A 39 10.63 -19.13 -0.30
CA GLY A 39 9.93 -20.39 -0.62
C GLY A 39 10.00 -21.44 0.50
N ILE A 40 10.65 -21.11 1.61
CA ILE A 40 10.67 -21.93 2.82
C ILE A 40 9.62 -21.35 3.78
N PRO A 41 8.75 -22.19 4.38
CA PRO A 41 7.82 -21.72 5.41
C PRO A 41 8.59 -21.00 6.54
N GLY A 42 8.30 -19.71 6.70
CA GLY A 42 8.92 -18.88 7.73
C GLY A 42 8.23 -19.00 9.09
N ARG A 43 8.83 -18.39 10.10
CA ARG A 43 8.20 -18.19 11.41
C ARG A 43 6.98 -17.26 11.25
N ALA A 44 5.87 -17.62 11.86
CA ALA A 44 4.71 -16.73 11.98
C ALA A 44 4.99 -15.67 13.05
N TYR A 45 4.72 -14.41 12.73
CA TYR A 45 4.87 -13.29 13.64
C TYR A 45 3.51 -12.62 13.87
N PRO A 46 3.12 -12.33 15.12
CA PRO A 46 1.88 -11.61 15.42
C PRO A 46 1.92 -10.15 14.93
N GLN A 47 3.11 -9.54 14.90
CA GLN A 47 3.33 -8.21 14.35
C GLN A 47 4.29 -8.28 13.18
N THR A 48 3.95 -7.65 12.06
CA THR A 48 4.81 -7.59 10.88
C THR A 48 4.86 -6.19 10.31
N THR A 49 6.03 -5.78 9.86
CA THR A 49 6.22 -4.60 9.01
C THR A 49 6.76 -5.08 7.67
N LYS A 50 6.07 -4.69 6.60
CA LYS A 50 6.37 -5.15 5.24
C LYS A 50 6.58 -3.93 4.36
N LEU A 51 7.80 -3.77 3.88
CA LEU A 51 8.23 -2.62 3.09
C LEU A 51 8.85 -3.08 1.78
N PHE A 52 8.76 -2.23 0.77
CA PHE A 52 9.58 -2.28 -0.43
C PHE A 52 10.28 -0.95 -0.64
N ILE A 53 11.59 -0.99 -0.88
CA ILE A 53 12.35 0.18 -1.31
C ILE A 53 12.37 0.20 -2.83
N ALA A 54 11.86 1.27 -3.41
CA ALA A 54 11.82 1.48 -4.86
C ALA A 54 13.19 1.92 -5.40
N PRO A 55 13.48 1.64 -6.68
CA PRO A 55 14.55 2.33 -7.39
C PRO A 55 14.30 3.86 -7.39
N PRO A 56 15.35 4.68 -7.53
CA PRO A 56 15.21 6.14 -7.45
C PRO A 56 14.31 6.67 -8.57
N LEU A 57 13.47 7.64 -8.22
CA LEU A 57 12.57 8.33 -9.14
C LEU A 57 12.67 9.83 -8.92
N ALA A 58 13.14 10.57 -9.93
CA ALA A 58 13.28 12.03 -9.86
C ALA A 58 14.06 12.55 -8.63
N GLY A 59 15.12 11.85 -8.23
CA GLY A 59 15.93 12.21 -7.05
C GLY A 59 15.29 11.84 -5.71
N TRP A 60 14.30 10.95 -5.71
CA TRP A 60 13.64 10.43 -4.52
C TRP A 60 13.72 8.91 -4.45
N VAL A 61 13.85 8.39 -3.24
CA VAL A 61 13.71 6.97 -2.93
C VAL A 61 12.38 6.77 -2.20
N ARG A 62 11.47 6.02 -2.82
CA ARG A 62 10.16 5.68 -2.24
C ARG A 62 10.27 4.39 -1.43
N VAL A 63 9.74 4.42 -0.21
CA VAL A 63 9.52 3.25 0.63
C VAL A 63 8.02 2.99 0.67
N LEU A 64 7.58 1.92 0.00
CA LEU A 64 6.20 1.46 0.01
C LEU A 64 5.98 0.63 1.27
N ALA A 65 4.95 0.94 2.05
CA ALA A 65 4.61 0.18 3.23
C ALA A 65 3.20 -0.40 3.09
N GLU A 66 3.01 -1.65 3.49
CA GLU A 66 1.67 -2.20 3.71
C GLU A 66 1.02 -1.53 4.93
N ALA A 67 1.80 -1.43 6.01
CA ALA A 67 1.51 -0.69 7.21
C ALA A 67 2.84 -0.38 7.91
N ILE A 68 2.93 0.78 8.57
CA ILE A 68 4.10 1.19 9.36
C ILE A 68 3.64 1.99 10.57
N ASN A 69 4.29 1.76 11.71
CA ASN A 69 4.01 2.48 12.95
C ASN A 69 4.69 3.87 12.91
N ASP A 70 4.00 4.91 13.39
CA ASP A 70 4.52 6.28 13.44
C ASP A 70 5.83 6.40 14.24
N ASP A 71 6.08 5.59 15.27
CA ASP A 71 7.37 5.55 15.98
C ASP A 71 8.53 5.11 15.07
N ILE A 72 8.26 4.17 14.15
CA ILE A 72 9.23 3.73 13.14
C ILE A 72 9.47 4.86 12.14
N VAL A 73 8.41 5.58 11.73
CA VAL A 73 8.53 6.76 10.86
C VAL A 73 9.39 7.83 11.52
N LEU A 74 9.17 8.14 12.81
CA LEU A 74 9.97 9.12 13.54
C LEU A 74 11.42 8.67 13.67
N ALA A 75 11.68 7.39 13.96
CA ALA A 75 13.04 6.86 14.02
C ALA A 75 13.75 6.87 12.66
N LEU A 76 13.02 6.68 11.55
CA LEU A 76 13.55 6.87 10.19
C LEU A 76 13.88 8.34 9.91
N SER A 77 13.06 9.27 10.42
CA SER A 77 13.28 10.71 10.23
C SER A 77 14.55 11.24 10.91
N GLU A 78 15.04 10.56 11.94
CA GLU A 78 16.35 10.83 12.58
C GLU A 78 17.54 10.43 11.70
N LYS A 79 17.32 9.61 10.67
CA LYS A 79 18.38 9.14 9.77
C LYS A 79 18.45 9.98 8.51
N ALA A 80 17.29 10.40 8.01
CA ALA A 80 17.19 11.35 6.91
C ALA A 80 15.83 12.05 6.93
N GLY A 81 15.79 13.25 6.38
CA GLY A 81 14.52 13.95 6.15
C GLY A 81 13.62 13.14 5.21
N LEU A 82 12.34 13.03 5.57
CA LEU A 82 11.37 12.24 4.82
C LEU A 82 10.06 13.00 4.61
N VAL A 83 9.36 12.63 3.55
CA VAL A 83 7.95 12.95 3.34
C VAL A 83 7.14 11.68 3.54
N TYR A 84 6.11 11.73 4.37
CA TYR A 84 5.25 10.60 4.72
C TYR A 84 3.84 10.88 4.22
N ALA A 85 3.34 10.02 3.33
CA ALA A 85 2.02 10.14 2.74
C ALA A 85 1.17 8.92 3.05
N ARG A 86 -0.08 9.16 3.49
CA ARG A 86 -1.07 8.13 3.80
C ARG A 86 -2.44 8.50 3.22
N LEU A 87 -3.16 7.51 2.70
CA LEU A 87 -4.54 7.67 2.24
C LEU A 87 -5.33 6.38 2.47
N GLU A 88 -6.39 6.45 3.28
CA GLU A 88 -7.32 5.36 3.57
C GLU A 88 -8.75 5.86 3.32
N GLY A 89 -9.41 5.26 2.33
CA GLY A 89 -10.63 5.85 1.79
C GLY A 89 -10.42 7.31 1.39
N SER A 90 -11.23 8.21 1.96
CA SER A 90 -11.16 9.66 1.71
C SER A 90 -10.31 10.43 2.72
N GLN A 91 -9.75 9.76 3.73
CA GLN A 91 -8.95 10.36 4.79
C GLN A 91 -7.47 10.14 4.51
N GLY A 92 -6.66 11.19 4.60
CA GLY A 92 -5.24 11.07 4.34
C GLY A 92 -4.45 12.27 4.81
N SER A 93 -3.14 12.09 4.87
CA SER A 93 -2.19 13.13 5.26
C SER A 93 -0.93 13.04 4.41
N ILE A 94 -0.25 14.18 4.27
CA ILE A 94 1.11 14.25 3.72
C ILE A 94 1.88 15.21 4.60
N ASP A 95 2.93 14.69 5.24
CA ASP A 95 3.68 15.37 6.27
C ASP A 95 5.18 15.22 5.99
N ALA A 96 5.99 16.20 6.39
CA ALA A 96 7.43 16.09 6.31
C ALA A 96 8.04 16.05 7.71
N TRP A 97 9.10 15.24 7.85
CA TRP A 97 9.77 15.01 9.12
C TRP A 97 11.28 15.00 8.94
N ARG A 98 12.00 15.56 9.91
CA ARG A 98 13.45 15.40 10.06
C ARG A 98 13.80 15.48 11.54
N ASP A 99 14.64 14.58 12.01
CA ASP A 99 15.09 14.54 13.40
C ASP A 99 13.91 14.54 14.39
N ARG A 100 12.86 13.77 14.06
CA ARG A 100 11.57 13.68 14.77
C ARG A 100 10.75 14.98 14.83
N ALA A 101 11.21 16.07 14.23
CA ALA A 101 10.47 17.31 14.13
C ALA A 101 9.68 17.38 12.82
N HIS A 102 8.48 17.96 12.90
CA HIS A 102 7.66 18.24 11.72
C HIS A 102 8.29 19.40 10.92
N LEU A 103 8.28 19.27 9.60
CA LEU A 103 8.78 20.27 8.67
C LEU A 103 7.63 20.91 7.90
N ASP A 104 7.80 22.18 7.54
CA ASP A 104 6.88 22.86 6.65
C ASP A 104 7.20 22.45 5.21
N LEU A 105 6.34 21.63 4.61
CA LEU A 105 6.51 21.16 3.23
C LEU A 105 6.72 22.29 2.21
N GLN A 106 6.10 23.46 2.41
CA GLN A 106 6.27 24.60 1.50
C GLN A 106 7.61 25.28 1.70
N ALA A 107 7.94 25.62 2.95
CA ALA A 107 9.17 26.33 3.26
C ALA A 107 10.42 25.44 3.06
N ASP A 108 10.41 24.22 3.58
CA ASP A 108 11.57 23.32 3.62
C ASP A 108 11.84 22.61 2.28
N TYR A 109 10.80 22.40 1.46
CA TYR A 109 10.94 21.76 0.13
C TYR A 109 10.69 22.71 -1.04
N GLY A 110 10.46 24.01 -0.79
CA GLY A 110 10.27 25.02 -1.82
C GLY A 110 9.07 24.74 -2.73
N ILE A 111 7.98 24.23 -2.14
CA ILE A 111 6.70 24.09 -2.84
C ILE A 111 6.03 25.46 -2.88
N THR A 112 6.01 26.07 -4.07
CA THR A 112 5.28 27.32 -4.32
C THR A 112 3.92 27.02 -4.93
N ALA A 113 2.95 27.93 -4.77
CA ALA A 113 1.61 27.79 -5.35
C ALA A 113 1.63 27.54 -6.87
N GLU A 114 2.64 28.08 -7.56
CA GLU A 114 2.87 27.89 -9.00
C GLU A 114 3.25 26.45 -9.38
N LYS A 115 3.79 25.66 -8.45
CA LYS A 115 4.14 24.24 -8.68
C LYS A 115 2.97 23.28 -8.44
N ILE A 116 1.90 23.75 -7.80
CA ILE A 116 0.72 22.93 -7.52
C ILE A 116 -0.03 22.72 -8.83
N THR A 117 0.29 21.62 -9.50
CA THR A 117 -0.41 21.19 -10.70
C THR A 117 -1.67 20.45 -10.29
N VAL A 118 -2.80 20.74 -10.92
CA VAL A 118 -4.02 19.94 -10.76
C VAL A 118 -3.75 18.58 -11.40
N ILE A 119 -3.46 17.58 -10.59
CA ILE A 119 -3.38 16.19 -11.05
C ILE A 119 -4.80 15.64 -11.15
N GLN A 120 -5.15 15.10 -12.32
CA GLN A 120 -6.34 14.26 -12.40
C GLN A 120 -6.06 12.94 -11.68
N PRO A 121 -6.90 12.54 -10.71
CA PRO A 121 -6.70 11.28 -10.01
C PRO A 121 -6.75 10.12 -11.01
N PRO A 122 -6.04 9.00 -10.74
CA PRO A 122 -6.21 7.80 -11.54
C PRO A 122 -7.70 7.46 -11.58
N PRO A 123 -8.23 7.03 -12.74
CA PRO A 123 -9.60 6.58 -12.81
C PRO A 123 -9.80 5.48 -11.76
N LYS A 124 -10.83 5.60 -10.92
CA LYS A 124 -11.26 4.45 -10.11
C LYS A 124 -11.45 3.30 -11.09
N ALA A 125 -10.80 2.16 -10.84
CA ALA A 125 -11.06 0.97 -11.63
C ALA A 125 -12.56 0.69 -11.49
N SER A 126 -13.33 1.05 -12.53
CA SER A 126 -14.73 0.69 -12.64
C SER A 126 -14.79 -0.77 -13.06
N GLY A 127 -14.19 -1.64 -12.25
CA GLY A 127 -14.59 -3.04 -12.22
C GLY A 127 -15.89 -3.03 -11.46
N ASP A 128 -17.01 -3.02 -12.18
CA ASP A 128 -18.26 -3.42 -11.57
C ASP A 128 -17.96 -4.77 -10.90
N TRP A 129 -18.08 -4.88 -9.59
CA TRP A 129 -17.79 -6.13 -8.87
C TRP A 129 -18.58 -7.30 -9.48
N MET A 130 -19.70 -6.97 -10.14
CA MET A 130 -20.49 -7.83 -11.01
C MET A 130 -19.68 -8.49 -12.14
N ASP A 131 -18.72 -7.81 -12.75
CA ASP A 131 -17.90 -8.32 -13.84
C ASP A 131 -16.82 -9.30 -13.40
N ALA A 132 -16.41 -9.24 -12.13
CA ALA A 132 -15.46 -10.17 -11.51
C ALA A 132 -16.12 -11.44 -10.94
N LEU A 133 -17.45 -11.53 -10.96
CA LEU A 133 -18.16 -12.72 -10.51
C LEU A 133 -18.01 -13.86 -11.53
N PRO A 134 -17.85 -15.12 -11.06
CA PRO A 134 -17.95 -16.29 -11.93
C PRO A 134 -19.25 -16.27 -12.75
N ASP A 135 -19.19 -16.76 -13.98
CA ASP A 135 -20.34 -16.73 -14.91
C ASP A 135 -21.61 -17.37 -14.33
N GLU A 136 -21.45 -18.33 -13.41
CA GLU A 136 -22.53 -18.98 -12.66
C GLU A 136 -23.33 -17.99 -11.79
N ILE A 137 -22.68 -16.98 -11.19
CA ILE A 137 -23.34 -15.95 -10.38
C ILE A 137 -23.94 -14.85 -11.28
N LYS A 138 -23.29 -14.51 -12.40
CA LYS A 138 -23.86 -13.61 -13.42
C LYS A 138 -25.16 -14.20 -14.00
N ALA A 139 -25.20 -15.50 -14.24
CA ALA A 139 -26.39 -16.21 -14.74
C ALA A 139 -27.56 -16.19 -13.74
N MET A 140 -27.30 -16.09 -12.44
CA MET A 140 -28.32 -16.02 -11.38
C MET A 140 -29.06 -14.67 -11.30
N GLN A 141 -28.59 -13.60 -11.95
CA GLN A 141 -29.32 -12.33 -12.03
C GLN A 141 -30.71 -12.46 -12.68
N LYS A 142 -30.96 -13.52 -13.44
CA LYS A 142 -32.28 -13.82 -14.03
C LYS A 142 -33.32 -14.27 -13.00
N HIS A 143 -32.94 -14.51 -11.74
CA HIS A 143 -33.82 -14.93 -10.65
C HIS A 143 -33.63 -14.08 -9.38
N PRO A 144 -34.09 -12.81 -9.37
CA PRO A 144 -33.88 -11.84 -8.29
C PRO A 144 -34.38 -12.32 -6.90
N GLN A 145 -35.39 -13.20 -6.88
CA GLN A 145 -35.94 -13.76 -5.64
C GLN A 145 -35.03 -14.79 -4.96
N GLN A 146 -34.13 -15.45 -5.69
CA GLN A 146 -33.18 -16.41 -5.13
C GLN A 146 -31.96 -15.72 -4.55
N ALA A 147 -31.47 -14.66 -5.19
CA ALA A 147 -30.40 -13.80 -4.68
C ALA A 147 -30.81 -13.10 -3.37
N ALA A 148 -32.04 -12.55 -3.30
CA ALA A 148 -32.56 -11.92 -2.08
C ALA A 148 -32.63 -12.91 -0.90
N LYS A 149 -33.07 -14.15 -1.14
CA LYS A 149 -33.15 -15.19 -0.09
C LYS A 149 -31.78 -15.69 0.40
N MET A 150 -30.73 -15.57 -0.43
CA MET A 150 -29.37 -15.94 -0.04
C MET A 150 -28.70 -14.80 0.74
N ILE A 151 -28.92 -13.55 0.32
CA ILE A 151 -28.50 -12.36 1.06
C ILE A 151 -29.18 -12.30 2.43
N ASP A 152 -30.49 -12.60 2.52
CA ASP A 152 -31.24 -12.69 3.78
C ASP A 152 -30.74 -13.83 4.70
N ARG A 153 -30.23 -14.92 4.12
CA ARG A 153 -29.64 -16.04 4.90
C ARG A 153 -28.25 -15.71 5.41
N LEU A 154 -27.43 -15.03 4.61
CA LEU A 154 -26.10 -14.57 5.02
C LEU A 154 -26.21 -13.47 6.06
N SER A 155 -27.08 -12.49 5.86
CA SER A 155 -27.37 -11.42 6.83
C SER A 155 -28.02 -11.97 8.10
N GLY A 156 -28.97 -12.90 8.00
CA GLY A 156 -29.62 -13.53 9.15
C GLY A 156 -28.68 -14.37 10.02
N SER A 157 -27.70 -15.06 9.42
CA SER A 157 -26.71 -15.84 10.19
C SER A 157 -25.65 -14.99 10.89
N LEU A 158 -25.36 -13.81 10.34
CA LEU A 158 -24.44 -12.83 10.91
C LEU A 158 -25.12 -11.97 11.99
N LEU A 159 -26.38 -11.58 11.77
CA LEU A 159 -27.20 -10.85 12.76
C LEU A 159 -27.55 -11.68 14.00
N ALA A 160 -27.75 -13.01 13.87
CA ALA A 160 -28.15 -13.84 15.00
C ALA A 160 -27.02 -14.11 16.03
N LYS A 161 -25.76 -13.85 15.67
CA LYS A 161 -24.58 -14.10 16.53
C LYS A 161 -24.06 -12.87 17.28
N ALA A 162 -24.60 -11.68 17.04
CA ALA A 162 -24.14 -10.45 17.69
C ALA A 162 -25.36 -9.66 18.20
N GLY A 163 -25.54 -9.65 19.52
CA GLY A 163 -26.64 -8.97 20.20
C GLY A 163 -26.69 -7.46 19.89
N GLY A 164 -27.91 -6.92 19.91
CA GLY A 164 -28.28 -5.63 19.33
C GLY A 164 -27.67 -4.36 19.95
N GLY A 165 -27.60 -3.32 19.12
CA GLY A 165 -27.31 -1.92 19.47
C GLY A 165 -26.02 -1.39 18.83
N ASP A 166 -26.13 -0.38 17.95
CA ASP A 166 -25.05 0.41 17.32
C ASP A 166 -24.09 -0.28 16.32
N GLN A 167 -24.51 -1.38 15.71
CA GLN A 167 -23.67 -2.11 14.75
C GLN A 167 -23.70 -1.63 13.30
N ARG A 168 -24.60 -0.72 12.88
CA ARG A 168 -24.51 -0.22 11.50
C ARG A 168 -23.26 0.64 11.33
N GLU A 169 -22.92 1.45 12.33
CA GLU A 169 -21.72 2.29 12.33
C GLU A 169 -20.45 1.46 12.59
N GLN A 170 -20.51 0.44 13.45
CA GLN A 170 -19.38 -0.50 13.66
C GLN A 170 -19.16 -1.45 12.47
N ALA A 171 -20.23 -1.94 11.81
CA ALA A 171 -20.13 -2.72 10.58
C ALA A 171 -19.67 -1.86 9.41
N MET A 172 -20.11 -0.59 9.32
CA MET A 172 -19.58 0.37 8.35
C MET A 172 -18.12 0.72 8.66
N ALA A 173 -17.71 0.83 9.93
CA ALA A 173 -16.32 1.06 10.32
C ALA A 173 -15.43 -0.14 9.98
N LEU A 174 -15.93 -1.38 10.13
CA LEU A 174 -15.24 -2.60 9.69
C LEU A 174 -15.19 -2.74 8.16
N LEU A 175 -16.16 -2.17 7.43
CA LEU A 175 -16.12 -2.03 5.97
C LEU A 175 -15.20 -0.88 5.52
N SER A 176 -14.95 0.09 6.40
CA SER A 176 -14.12 1.28 6.14
C SER A 176 -12.66 1.09 6.57
N SER A 177 -12.35 0.17 7.49
CA SER A 177 -11.00 -0.12 7.98
C SER A 177 -10.11 -0.83 6.96
N ASP A 178 -10.65 -1.13 5.78
CA ASP A 178 -9.91 -1.63 4.62
C ASP A 178 -10.21 -0.79 3.37
N ALA A 179 -10.74 0.43 3.55
CA ALA A 179 -11.15 1.30 2.46
C ALA A 179 -9.95 1.57 1.54
N GLU A 180 -10.11 1.14 0.28
CA GLU A 180 -9.17 1.44 -0.78
C GLU A 180 -8.96 2.95 -0.89
N ALA A 181 -7.72 3.36 -1.18
CA ALA A 181 -7.35 4.76 -1.29
C ALA A 181 -8.21 5.49 -2.34
N ASP A 182 -9.06 6.43 -1.91
CA ASP A 182 -9.88 7.25 -2.80
C ASP A 182 -9.09 8.46 -3.28
N TRP A 183 -8.34 8.30 -4.36
CA TRP A 183 -7.58 9.38 -4.97
C TRP A 183 -8.43 10.55 -5.48
N SER A 184 -9.73 10.34 -5.70
CA SER A 184 -10.65 11.40 -6.15
C SER A 184 -11.11 12.33 -5.01
N SER A 185 -10.88 11.91 -3.76
CA SER A 185 -11.16 12.70 -2.55
C SER A 185 -10.31 13.97 -2.47
N ALA A 186 -10.70 14.90 -1.59
CA ALA A 186 -9.91 16.10 -1.33
C ALA A 186 -8.51 15.75 -0.81
N ALA A 187 -8.41 14.81 0.15
CA ALA A 187 -7.13 14.35 0.68
C ALA A 187 -6.25 13.71 -0.40
N GLY A 188 -6.84 12.84 -1.24
CA GLY A 188 -6.12 12.22 -2.36
C GLY A 188 -5.56 13.25 -3.34
N LYS A 189 -6.36 14.24 -3.73
CA LYS A 189 -5.91 15.35 -4.59
C LYS A 189 -4.78 16.17 -3.96
N THR A 190 -4.85 16.45 -2.66
CA THR A 190 -3.80 17.16 -1.92
C THR A 190 -2.49 16.37 -1.91
N ILE A 191 -2.54 15.06 -1.68
CA ILE A 191 -1.34 14.21 -1.73
C ILE A 191 -0.74 14.23 -3.13
N LEU A 192 -1.57 14.02 -4.16
CA LEU A 192 -1.12 14.02 -5.56
C LEU A 192 -0.46 15.33 -5.96
N SER A 193 -1.11 16.46 -5.67
CA SER A 193 -0.58 17.79 -6.03
C SER A 193 0.71 18.13 -5.29
N THR A 194 0.82 17.73 -4.02
CA THR A 194 2.03 17.90 -3.21
C THR A 194 3.18 17.05 -3.75
N LEU A 195 2.93 15.77 -4.07
CA LEU A 195 3.93 14.90 -4.70
C LEU A 195 4.39 15.46 -6.05
N ALA A 196 3.47 15.98 -6.87
CA ALA A 196 3.83 16.69 -8.12
C ALA A 196 4.75 17.88 -7.86
N ALA A 197 4.41 18.72 -6.87
CA ALA A 197 5.20 19.90 -6.56
C ALA A 197 6.61 19.57 -6.05
N LEU A 198 6.78 18.38 -5.45
CA LEU A 198 8.07 17.80 -5.08
C LEU A 198 8.84 17.18 -6.28
N GLY A 199 8.24 17.17 -7.47
CA GLY A 199 8.78 16.54 -8.68
C GLY A 199 8.54 15.03 -8.77
N ILE A 200 7.76 14.45 -7.84
CA ILE A 200 7.48 13.02 -7.78
C ILE A 200 6.26 12.71 -8.64
N GLN A 201 6.50 12.53 -9.94
CA GLN A 201 5.47 12.05 -10.87
C GLN A 201 5.32 10.54 -10.71
N ASN A 202 4.09 10.02 -10.81
CA ASN A 202 3.77 8.58 -10.64
C ASN A 202 4.16 7.98 -9.27
N GLY A 203 4.37 8.81 -8.24
CA GLY A 203 4.78 8.36 -6.91
C GLY A 203 3.80 7.44 -6.19
N ILE A 204 2.59 7.26 -6.73
CA ILE A 204 1.56 6.39 -6.16
C ILE A 204 1.58 4.96 -6.69
N SER A 205 2.25 4.73 -7.83
CA SER A 205 2.27 3.45 -8.55
C SER A 205 3.68 2.84 -8.57
N PRO A 206 3.83 1.51 -8.48
CA PRO A 206 2.78 0.55 -8.13
C PRO A 206 2.31 0.74 -6.68
N ASP A 207 1.13 0.21 -6.35
CA ASP A 207 0.72 0.01 -4.95
C ASP A 207 1.44 -1.21 -4.35
N PHE A 208 1.33 -1.36 -3.03
CA PHE A 208 2.04 -2.41 -2.29
C PHE A 208 1.60 -3.83 -2.70
N ALA A 209 0.30 -4.06 -2.88
CA ALA A 209 -0.23 -5.39 -3.21
C ALA A 209 0.19 -5.82 -4.61
N THR A 210 0.03 -4.92 -5.59
CA THR A 210 0.47 -5.10 -6.98
C THR A 210 1.96 -5.43 -7.02
N LEU A 211 2.80 -4.66 -6.30
CA LEU A 211 4.24 -4.90 -6.24
C LEU A 211 4.58 -6.24 -5.56
N ARG A 212 3.95 -6.57 -4.44
CA ARG A 212 4.18 -7.82 -3.70
C ARG A 212 3.93 -9.03 -4.57
N ASP A 213 2.82 -9.03 -5.29
CA ASP A 213 2.37 -10.17 -6.09
C ASP A 213 3.26 -10.33 -7.34
N ALA A 214 3.59 -9.23 -8.02
CA ALA A 214 4.58 -9.21 -9.09
C ALA A 214 5.96 -9.70 -8.60
N TYR A 215 6.45 -9.17 -7.48
CA TYR A 215 7.74 -9.56 -6.91
C TYR A 215 7.80 -11.06 -6.62
N ALA A 216 6.78 -11.61 -5.96
CA ALA A 216 6.71 -13.03 -5.64
C ALA A 216 6.79 -13.90 -6.91
N LEU A 217 6.08 -13.50 -7.96
CA LEU A 217 6.04 -14.22 -9.22
C LEU A 217 7.39 -14.14 -9.97
N HIS A 218 7.99 -12.95 -10.05
CA HIS A 218 9.33 -12.78 -10.62
C HIS A 218 10.39 -13.57 -9.83
N ALA A 219 10.34 -13.56 -8.49
CA ALA A 219 11.26 -14.30 -7.63
C ALA A 219 11.08 -15.82 -7.76
N ARG A 220 9.84 -16.30 -7.96
CA ARG A 220 9.55 -17.70 -8.28
C ARG A 220 10.17 -18.10 -9.61
N ARG A 221 9.97 -17.31 -10.67
CA ARG A 221 10.54 -17.59 -12.00
C ARG A 221 12.06 -17.54 -12.02
N LYS A 222 12.68 -16.62 -11.28
CA LYS A 222 14.15 -16.58 -11.14
C LYS A 222 14.71 -17.88 -10.57
N ARG A 223 14.03 -18.48 -9.58
CA ARG A 223 14.42 -19.77 -8.99
C ARG A 223 14.01 -20.98 -9.82
N ARG A 224 12.89 -20.89 -10.54
CA ARG A 224 12.31 -21.97 -11.36
C ARG A 224 11.87 -21.42 -12.72
N PRO A 225 12.80 -21.25 -13.68
CA PRO A 225 12.49 -20.62 -14.98
C PRO A 225 11.42 -21.34 -15.80
N GLY A 226 11.31 -22.66 -15.66
CA GLY A 226 10.32 -23.50 -16.35
C GLY A 226 9.00 -23.69 -15.60
N ALA A 227 8.73 -22.94 -14.52
CA ALA A 227 7.46 -23.03 -13.82
C ALA A 227 6.31 -22.58 -14.72
N LYS A 228 5.26 -23.41 -14.84
CA LYS A 228 4.06 -23.08 -15.60
C LYS A 228 3.39 -21.83 -15.00
N LEU A 229 2.98 -20.91 -15.86
CA LEU A 229 2.19 -19.75 -15.47
C LEU A 229 0.75 -20.20 -15.14
N LEU A 230 0.23 -19.69 -14.03
CA LEU A 230 -1.17 -19.82 -13.66
C LEU A 230 -1.99 -18.75 -14.40
N PRO A 231 -3.31 -18.93 -14.57
CA PRO A 231 -4.18 -17.88 -15.09
C PRO A 231 -3.99 -16.57 -14.30
N GLY A 232 -3.73 -15.46 -15.00
CA GLY A 232 -3.47 -14.14 -14.39
C GLY A 232 -1.99 -13.83 -14.08
N ASP A 233 -1.09 -14.82 -14.15
CA ASP A 233 0.35 -14.60 -13.94
C ASP A 233 0.95 -13.67 -15.02
N GLU A 234 0.48 -13.74 -16.27
CA GLU A 234 0.95 -12.86 -17.36
C GLU A 234 0.66 -11.39 -17.07
N ASN A 235 -0.60 -11.05 -16.75
CA ASN A 235 -0.99 -9.70 -16.36
C ASN A 235 -0.21 -9.20 -15.13
N THR A 236 0.10 -10.10 -14.18
CA THR A 236 0.86 -9.77 -12.96
C THR A 236 2.34 -9.49 -13.27
N LEU A 237 2.92 -10.17 -14.26
CA LEU A 237 4.29 -9.89 -14.72
C LEU A 237 4.36 -8.56 -15.49
N GLU A 238 3.30 -8.25 -16.25
CA GLU A 238 3.23 -7.03 -17.05
C GLU A 238 2.98 -5.78 -16.20
N SER A 239 2.33 -5.91 -15.03
CA SER A 239 2.02 -4.78 -14.17
C SER A 239 3.25 -4.14 -13.52
N VAL A 240 4.27 -4.93 -13.17
CA VAL A 240 5.56 -4.45 -12.65
C VAL A 240 6.72 -5.27 -13.26
N PRO A 241 7.11 -5.01 -14.53
CA PRO A 241 8.09 -5.83 -15.24
C PRO A 241 9.48 -5.90 -14.57
N ASN A 242 9.82 -4.86 -13.81
CA ASN A 242 11.09 -4.71 -13.11
C ASN A 242 10.95 -4.96 -11.60
N ALA A 243 10.01 -5.78 -11.15
CA ALA A 243 9.73 -5.99 -9.72
C ALA A 243 10.98 -6.36 -8.90
N LEU A 244 11.93 -7.11 -9.46
CA LEU A 244 13.16 -7.52 -8.77
C LEU A 244 14.18 -6.39 -8.55
N GLN A 245 13.94 -5.18 -9.06
CA GLN A 245 14.75 -4.00 -8.73
C GLN A 245 14.35 -3.38 -7.38
N TYR A 246 13.18 -3.72 -6.86
CA TYR A 246 12.74 -3.30 -5.54
C TYR A 246 13.44 -4.13 -4.47
N LEU A 247 13.79 -3.50 -3.34
CA LEU A 247 14.43 -4.18 -2.22
C LEU A 247 13.39 -4.46 -1.12
N PRO A 248 13.01 -5.73 -0.88
CA PRO A 248 12.05 -6.05 0.17
C PRO A 248 12.68 -5.94 1.57
N VAL A 249 12.00 -5.25 2.48
CA VAL A 249 12.32 -5.24 3.92
C VAL A 249 11.11 -5.77 4.68
N TYR A 250 11.17 -7.04 5.05
CA TYR A 250 10.14 -7.72 5.81
C TYR A 250 10.70 -8.09 7.17
N ALA A 251 10.00 -7.67 8.22
CA ALA A 251 10.41 -7.95 9.58
C ALA A 251 9.20 -8.27 10.45
N GLY A 252 9.40 -9.15 11.42
CA GLY A 252 8.35 -9.63 12.31
C GLY A 252 8.78 -9.58 13.77
N LYS A 253 7.84 -9.30 14.66
CA LYS A 253 8.04 -9.22 16.11
C LYS A 253 7.08 -10.18 16.81
N GLY A 254 7.62 -10.93 17.78
CA GLY A 254 6.93 -11.94 18.58
C GLY A 254 6.33 -11.38 19.85
#